data_AF-A0A9E5MY36-F1
#
_entry.id   AF-A0A9E5MY36-F1
#
_cell.length_a   1.000
_cell.length_b   1.000
_cell.length_c   1.000
_cell.angle_alpha   90.00
_cell.angle_beta   90.00
_cell.angle_gamma   90.00
#
_symmetry.space_group_name_H-M   'P 1'
#
loop_
_entity.id
_entity.type
_entity.pdbx_description
1 polymer ?
#
loop_
_entity_poly.entity_id
_entity_poly.type
_entity_poly.pdbx_seq_one_letter_code
_entity_poly.pdbx_strand_id
1 'polypeptide(L)' 'TPPSQGSLTMLPDGSFQYVPNANYVGTDTFTYQVDDGTTLSSVASVTVNVQAGVENEDVLVEPDPEPEQ' A
#
# COMPACT_ATOMS: atom_id res chain seq x y z
N THR A 1 -5.66 -1.91 -16.44
CA THR A 1 -4.46 -1.07 -16.69
C THR A 1 -3.57 -1.14 -15.47
N PRO A 2 -2.24 -1.13 -15.63
CA PRO A 2 -1.32 -1.15 -14.50
C PRO A 2 -1.39 0.16 -13.70
N PRO A 3 -1.01 0.13 -12.41
CA PRO A 3 -0.81 1.34 -11.62
C PRO A 3 0.28 2.24 -12.22
N SER A 4 0.18 3.55 -11.98
CA SER A 4 1.15 4.54 -12.51
C SER A 4 2.26 4.89 -11.52
N GLN A 5 2.04 4.66 -10.23
CA GLN A 5 2.92 5.08 -9.14
C GLN A 5 3.45 3.91 -8.31
N GLY A 6 3.40 2.71 -8.88
CA GLY A 6 3.92 1.49 -8.28
C GLY A 6 3.91 0.34 -9.27
N SER A 7 4.29 -0.83 -8.77
CA SER A 7 4.24 -2.10 -9.49
C SER A 7 3.21 -3.02 -8.86
N LEU A 8 2.37 -3.65 -9.68
CA LEU A 8 1.41 -4.66 -9.23
C LEU A 8 1.84 -6.04 -9.75
N THR A 9 1.99 -7.01 -8.86
CA THR A 9 2.29 -8.40 -9.19
C THR A 9 1.12 -9.28 -8.73
N MET A 10 0.59 -10.10 -9.63
CA MET A 10 -0.38 -11.13 -9.27
C MET A 10 0.37 -12.35 -8.75
N LEU A 11 -0.03 -12.84 -7.58
CA LEU A 11 0.54 -14.01 -6.93
C LEU A 11 -0.22 -15.29 -7.35
N PRO A 12 0.40 -16.48 -7.27
CA PRO A 12 -0.23 -17.73 -7.69
C PRO A 12 -1.46 -18.16 -6.88
N ASP A 13 -1.63 -17.60 -5.68
CA ASP A 13 -2.79 -17.79 -4.82
C ASP A 13 -4.00 -16.93 -5.23
N GLY A 14 -3.84 -16.08 -6.25
CA GLY A 14 -4.85 -15.12 -6.71
C GLY A 14 -4.81 -13.78 -5.97
N SER A 15 -3.89 -13.60 -5.02
CA SER A 15 -3.66 -12.33 -4.34
C SER A 15 -2.90 -11.34 -5.23
N PHE A 16 -3.00 -10.05 -4.94
CA PHE A 16 -2.22 -9.01 -5.60
C PHE A 16 -1.24 -8.37 -4.61
N GLN A 17 0.02 -8.26 -5.02
CA GLN A 17 1.03 -7.50 -4.29
C GLN A 17 1.28 -6.17 -5.01
N TYR A 18 1.04 -5.06 -4.31
CA TYR A 18 1.32 -3.72 -4.78
C TYR A 18 2.56 -3.17 -4.06
N VAL A 19 3.55 -2.73 -4.84
CA VAL A 19 4.77 -2.08 -4.34
C VAL A 19 4.80 -0.64 -4.89
N PRO A 20 4.54 0.38 -4.06
CA PRO A 20 4.64 1.77 -4.49
C PRO A 20 6.07 2.15 -4.84
N ASN A 21 6.25 3.18 -5.67
CA ASN A 21 7.55 3.78 -5.92
C ASN A 21 8.14 4.34 -4.61
N ALA A 22 9.46 4.36 -4.49
CA ALA A 22 10.14 4.91 -3.31
C ALA A 22 9.69 6.37 -3.07
N ASN A 23 9.35 6.68 -1.82
CA ASN A 23 8.83 8.00 -1.39
C ASN A 23 7.51 8.44 -2.04
N TYR A 24 6.81 7.56 -2.75
CA TYR A 24 5.49 7.88 -3.28
C TYR A 24 4.46 7.93 -2.15
N VAL A 25 3.75 9.05 -2.07
CA VAL A 25 2.62 9.27 -1.15
C VAL A 25 1.50 9.84 -1.98
N GLY A 26 0.34 9.19 -1.97
CA GLY A 26 -0.80 9.58 -2.78
C GLY A 26 -1.71 8.43 -3.13
N THR A 27 -2.66 8.73 -4.01
CA THR A 27 -3.65 7.77 -4.49
C THR A 27 -3.26 7.24 -5.87
N ASP A 28 -3.13 5.92 -5.98
CA ASP A 28 -2.91 5.23 -7.25
C ASP A 28 -4.16 4.42 -7.62
N THR A 29 -4.44 4.27 -8.91
CA THR A 29 -5.61 3.53 -9.38
C THR A 29 -5.23 2.61 -10.53
N PHE A 30 -5.64 1.36 -10.42
CA PHE A 30 -5.44 0.36 -11.45
C PHE A 30 -6.73 -0.41 -11.71
N THR A 31 -6.82 -1.03 -12.88
CA THR A 31 -7.96 -1.89 -13.22
C THR A 31 -7.50 -3.30 -13.53
N TYR A 32 -8.27 -4.28 -13.07
CA TYR A 32 -8.04 -5.70 -13.29
C TYR A 32 -9.30 -6.38 -13.81
N GLN A 33 -9.10 -7.52 -14.46
CA GLN A 33 -10.13 -8.40 -14.96
C GLN A 33 -9.70 -9.83 -14.64
N VAL A 34 -10.64 -10.66 -14.21
CA VAL A 34 -10.39 -12.06 -13.90
C VAL A 34 -10.84 -12.87 -15.09
N ASP A 35 -10.00 -13.79 -15.54
CA ASP A 35 -10.32 -14.76 -16.58
C ASP A 35 -10.29 -16.15 -15.95
N ASP A 36 -11.37 -16.90 -16.05
CA ASP A 36 -11.49 -18.27 -15.52
C ASP A 36 -11.25 -19.35 -16.60
N GLY A 37 -10.69 -18.97 -17.74
CA GLY A 37 -10.51 -19.82 -18.93
C GLY A 37 -11.76 -19.98 -19.79
N THR A 38 -12.91 -19.48 -19.33
CA THR A 38 -14.20 -19.61 -20.02
C THR A 38 -14.84 -18.26 -20.28
N THR A 39 -14.70 -17.31 -19.36
CA THR A 39 -15.28 -15.97 -19.44
C THR A 39 -14.38 -14.95 -18.73
N LEU A 40 -14.23 -13.77 -19.35
CA LEU A 40 -13.66 -12.61 -18.67
C LEU A 40 -14.72 -11.94 -17.79
N SER A 41 -14.36 -11.64 -16.54
CA SER A 41 -15.18 -10.87 -15.60
C SER A 41 -15.42 -9.44 -16.10
N SER A 42 -16.27 -8.67 -15.42
CA SER A 42 -16.28 -7.21 -15.61
C SER A 42 -14.93 -6.60 -15.19
N VAL A 43 -14.56 -5.49 -15.83
CA VAL A 43 -13.40 -4.69 -15.42
C VAL A 43 -13.68 -4.09 -14.05
N ALA A 44 -12.81 -4.36 -13.08
CA ALA A 44 -12.87 -3.81 -11.73
C ALA A 44 -11.76 -2.78 -11.53
N SER A 45 -12.08 -1.66 -10.87
CA SER A 45 -11.13 -0.62 -10.49
C SER A 45 -10.74 -0.73 -9.03
N VAL A 46 -9.45 -0.68 -8.74
CA VAL A 46 -8.89 -0.66 -7.39
C VAL A 46 -8.18 0.66 -7.18
N THR A 47 -8.48 1.30 -6.05
CA THR A 47 -7.83 2.52 -5.60
C THR A 47 -6.96 2.19 -4.40
N VAL A 48 -5.67 2.48 -4.50
CA VAL A 48 -4.69 2.29 -3.43
C VAL A 48 -4.30 3.65 -2.88
N ASN A 49 -4.44 3.84 -1.57
CA ASN A 49 -3.97 5.04 -0.89
C ASN A 49 -2.65 4.73 -0.17
N VAL A 50 -1.56 5.26 -0.71
CA VAL A 50 -0.22 5.14 -0.15
C VAL A 50 -0.01 6.31 0.80
N GLN A 51 0.06 6.02 2.08
CA GLN A 51 0.37 7.01 3.11
C GLN A 51 1.86 6.96 3.40
N ALA A 52 2.46 8.11 3.73
CA ALA A 52 3.80 8.12 4.30
C ALA A 52 3.79 7.20 5.51
N GLY A 53 4.72 6.25 5.56
CA GLY A 53 4.99 5.54 6.79
C GLY A 53 5.39 6.59 7.81
N VAL A 54 4.53 6.83 8.81
CA VAL A 54 5.02 7.42 10.05
C VAL A 54 5.93 6.32 10.59
N GLU A 55 7.22 6.39 10.28
CA GLU A 55 8.18 5.65 11.09
C GLU A 55 7.85 6.06 12.51
N ASN A 56 7.54 5.08 13.37
CA ASN A 56 7.26 5.38 14.75
C ASN A 56 8.56 6.00 15.28
N GLU A 57 8.63 7.33 15.34
CA GLU A 57 9.72 8.03 15.98
C GLU A 57 9.79 7.42 17.38
N ASP A 58 10.94 6.82 17.71
CA ASP A 58 11.21 6.28 19.03
C ASP A 58 11.18 7.49 19.97
N VAL A 59 10.01 7.77 20.55
CA VAL A 59 9.88 8.81 21.57
C VAL A 59 10.61 8.27 22.78
N LEU A 60 11.88 8.64 22.91
CA LEU A 60 12.60 8.54 24.16
C LEU A 60 11.89 9.46 25.16
N VAL A 61 10.89 8.92 25.86
CA VAL A 61 10.38 9.53 27.08
C VAL A 61 11.49 9.37 28.10
N GLU A 62 12.35 10.38 28.21
CA GLU A 62 13.22 10.48 29.37
C GLU A 62 12.31 10.56 30.62
N PRO A 63 12.52 9.72 31.66
CA PRO A 63 11.80 9.90 32.90
C PRO A 63 12.14 11.30 33.40
N ASP A 64 11.13 12.16 33.53
CA ASP A 64 11.27 13.48 34.15
C ASP A 64 12.01 13.29 35.48
N PRO A 65 13.21 13.86 35.68
CA PRO A 65 13.87 13.77 36.97
C PRO A 65 13.00 14.54 37.95
N GLU A 66 12.27 13.79 38.77
CA GLU A 66 11.46 14.30 39.87
C GLU A 66 12.30 15.34 40.64
N PRO A 67 11.91 16.63 40.67
CA PRO A 67 12.60 17.56 41.54
C PRO A 67 12.27 17.17 42.97
N GLU A 68 13.24 16.53 43.65
CA GLU A 68 13.26 16.46 45.10
C GLU A 68 13.26 17.90 45.65
N GLN A 69 12.08 18.37 46.09
CA GLN A 69 11.81 19.01 47.40
C GLN A 69 10.44 19.66 47.48
#